data_AF-A0A7K7VRV4-F1
#
_entry.id   AF-A0A7K7VRV4-F1
#
_cell.length_a   1.000
_cell.length_b   1.000
_cell.length_c   1.000
_cell.angle_alpha   90.00
_cell.angle_beta   90.00
_cell.angle_gamma   90.00
#
_symmetry.space_group_name_H-M   'P 1'
#
loop_
_entity.id
_entity.type
_entity.pdbx_description
1 polymer ?
#
loop_
_entity_poly.entity_id
_entity_poly.type
_entity_poly.pdbx_seq_one_letter_code
_entity_poly.pdbx_strand_id
1 'polypeptide(L)'
;KVTELVLDNCRSSNGEIEGLSDSFKELEFLSMASVELTSLAKLPTLSKLRKLELSDNIISGGLEVLAERCPNLTYLNLSGNKIKDLGTVEALQNLKNLKSLDLFNCEITNLEDYRDSIFELLQQITYLDGFDQEDNEAPDSEDDEEGDEDDDNEDEGEAGPPGEYEEEDDEDDGGSDLGEGEEEEEVGLSYLMKEGIQ
;
A
#
# COMPACT_ATOMS: atom_id res chain seq x y z
N LYS A 1 -4.73 3.34 15.85
CA LYS A 1 -4.13 2.30 14.99
C LYS A 1 -4.31 2.77 13.56
N VAL A 2 -3.22 2.97 12.83
CA VAL A 2 -3.28 3.45 11.44
C VAL A 2 -3.34 2.23 10.53
N THR A 3 -4.41 2.11 9.74
CA THR A 3 -4.63 1.03 8.77
C THR A 3 -4.37 1.49 7.33
N GLU A 4 -4.49 2.80 7.08
CA GLU A 4 -4.28 3.41 5.77
C GLU A 4 -3.35 4.61 5.90
N LEU A 5 -2.41 4.74 4.97
CA LEU A 5 -1.49 5.86 4.92
C LEU A 5 -1.24 6.28 3.48
N VAL A 6 -1.52 7.54 3.17
CA VAL A 6 -1.33 8.15 1.85
C VAL A 6 -0.27 9.24 1.96
N LEU A 7 0.79 9.12 1.18
CA LEU A 7 1.96 10.00 1.17
C LEU A 7 2.26 10.50 -0.25
N ASP A 8 1.23 10.56 -1.08
CA ASP A 8 1.38 10.92 -2.49
C ASP A 8 1.88 12.35 -2.63
N ASN A 9 2.75 12.57 -3.62
CA ASN A 9 3.37 13.86 -3.90
C ASN A 9 4.28 14.38 -2.76
N CYS A 10 4.53 13.58 -1.72
CA CYS A 10 5.56 13.90 -0.72
C CYS A 10 6.95 13.63 -1.30
N ARG A 11 7.86 14.60 -1.20
CA ARG A 11 9.21 14.38 -1.73
C ARG A 11 10.02 13.39 -0.90
N SER A 12 10.56 12.35 -1.53
CA SER A 12 11.54 11.48 -0.89
C SER A 12 12.92 12.13 -0.81
N SER A 13 13.64 11.91 0.28
CA SER A 13 15.04 12.33 0.39
C SER A 13 15.91 11.32 -0.37
N ASN A 14 16.61 11.78 -1.42
CA ASN A 14 17.50 10.94 -2.24
C ASN A 14 16.82 9.71 -2.88
N GLY A 15 15.50 9.74 -3.10
CA GLY A 15 14.78 8.62 -3.70
C GLY A 15 14.60 7.43 -2.76
N GLU A 16 14.64 7.64 -1.45
CA GLU A 16 14.48 6.60 -0.42
C GLU A 16 13.33 6.91 0.54
N ILE A 17 12.77 5.84 1.11
CA ILE A 17 11.73 5.93 2.15
C ILE A 17 12.36 6.42 3.45
N GLU A 18 11.76 7.43 4.08
CA GLU A 18 12.16 7.97 5.39
C GLU A 18 10.96 8.11 6.31
N GLY A 19 11.19 7.93 7.62
CA GLY A 19 10.18 8.12 8.67
C GLY A 19 9.14 7.01 8.83
N LEU A 20 8.96 6.13 7.84
CA LEU A 20 8.24 4.87 8.02
C LEU A 20 9.04 3.93 8.94
N SER A 21 8.38 3.36 9.95
CA SER A 21 8.99 2.46 10.93
C SER A 21 8.08 1.26 11.23
N ASP A 22 8.59 0.27 11.96
CA ASP A 22 7.84 -0.95 12.34
C ASP A 22 6.70 -0.69 13.36
N SER A 23 6.34 0.58 13.61
CA SER A 23 5.21 0.99 14.44
C SER A 23 3.87 0.82 13.71
N PHE A 24 3.86 0.98 12.38
CA PHE A 24 2.71 0.80 11.49
C PHE A 24 2.32 -0.66 11.25
N LYS A 25 2.22 -1.47 12.31
CA LYS A 25 1.97 -2.92 12.25
C LYS A 25 0.58 -3.29 11.72
N GLU A 26 -0.37 -2.37 11.87
CA GLU A 26 -1.76 -2.53 11.47
C GLU A 26 -2.04 -1.96 10.07
N LEU A 27 -1.00 -1.49 9.36
CA LEU A 27 -1.16 -0.89 8.04
C LEU A 27 -1.52 -1.95 7.00
N GLU A 28 -2.60 -1.68 6.28
CA GLU A 28 -3.21 -2.53 5.25
C GLU A 28 -3.13 -1.86 3.87
N PHE A 29 -3.15 -0.53 3.82
CA PHE A 29 -2.96 0.26 2.60
C PHE A 29 -1.85 1.31 2.78
N LEU A 30 -0.93 1.37 1.81
CA LEU A 30 0.12 2.37 1.72
C LEU A 30 0.18 2.92 0.30
N SER A 31 0.06 4.24 0.16
CA SER A 31 0.28 4.95 -1.10
C SER A 31 1.45 5.90 -0.98
N MET A 32 2.39 5.79 -1.91
CA MET A 32 3.53 6.67 -2.10
C MET A 32 3.68 6.96 -3.61
N ALA A 33 2.63 7.50 -4.21
CA ALA A 33 2.63 7.85 -5.63
C ALA A 33 3.35 9.19 -5.88
N SER A 34 4.08 9.31 -6.99
CA SER A 34 4.76 10.57 -7.38
C SER A 34 5.69 11.16 -6.30
N VAL A 35 6.45 10.32 -5.59
CA VAL A 35 7.36 10.75 -4.50
C VAL A 35 8.84 10.74 -4.89
N GLU A 36 9.14 10.53 -6.19
CA GLU A 36 10.50 10.41 -6.75
C GLU A 36 11.31 9.21 -6.18
N LEU A 37 10.66 8.14 -5.69
CA LEU A 37 11.34 6.97 -5.14
C LEU A 37 12.18 6.25 -6.21
N THR A 38 13.38 5.84 -5.83
CA THR A 38 14.31 5.04 -6.66
C THR A 38 14.55 3.65 -6.07
N SER A 39 14.30 3.47 -4.77
CA SER A 39 14.58 2.23 -4.04
C SER A 39 13.56 1.95 -2.94
N LEU A 40 13.28 0.66 -2.73
CA LEU A 40 12.42 0.14 -1.67
C LEU A 40 13.23 -0.41 -0.47
N ALA A 41 14.56 -0.27 -0.48
CA ALA A 41 15.44 -0.93 0.50
C ALA A 41 15.15 -0.54 1.98
N LYS A 42 14.59 0.65 2.20
CA LYS A 42 14.23 1.17 3.53
C LYS A 42 12.78 0.90 3.95
N LEU A 43 12.02 0.12 3.18
CA LEU A 43 10.66 -0.25 3.57
C LEU A 43 10.70 -1.08 4.88
N PRO A 44 9.97 -0.69 5.93
CA PRO A 44 9.86 -1.47 7.16
C PRO A 44 9.06 -2.75 6.92
N THR A 45 9.05 -3.67 7.90
CA THR A 45 8.21 -4.87 7.78
C THR A 45 6.76 -4.51 8.08
N LEU A 46 5.90 -4.61 7.07
CA LEU A 46 4.48 -4.30 7.12
C LEU A 46 3.69 -5.59 6.85
N SER A 47 3.62 -6.46 7.86
CA SER A 47 3.06 -7.82 7.71
C SER A 47 1.57 -7.85 7.41
N LYS A 48 0.82 -6.78 7.72
CA LYS A 48 -0.61 -6.69 7.41
C LYS A 48 -0.90 -6.00 6.07
N LEU A 49 0.10 -5.41 5.41
CA LEU A 49 -0.10 -4.66 4.19
C LEU A 49 -0.65 -5.55 3.08
N ARG A 50 -1.78 -5.13 2.49
CA ARG A 50 -2.48 -5.81 1.40
C ARG A 50 -2.35 -5.04 0.09
N LYS A 51 -2.45 -3.72 0.14
CA LYS A 51 -2.44 -2.84 -1.04
C LYS A 51 -1.27 -1.86 -0.96
N LEU A 52 -0.43 -1.83 -2.01
CA LEU A 52 0.72 -0.94 -2.12
C LEU A 52 0.71 -0.19 -3.46
N GLU A 53 0.63 1.13 -3.36
CA GLU A 53 0.60 2.07 -4.48
C GLU A 53 1.95 2.79 -4.61
N LEU A 54 2.67 2.55 -5.71
CA LEU A 54 4.00 3.12 -6.00
C LEU A 54 4.05 3.74 -7.40
N SER A 55 2.90 4.14 -7.93
CA SER A 55 2.78 4.72 -9.26
C SER A 55 3.62 6.01 -9.43
N ASP A 56 4.08 6.26 -10.66
CA ASP A 56 4.81 7.47 -11.05
C ASP A 56 6.09 7.74 -10.22
N ASN A 57 6.83 6.68 -9.91
CA ASN A 57 8.16 6.77 -9.30
C ASN A 57 9.28 6.45 -10.32
N ILE A 58 10.51 6.27 -9.84
CA ILE A 58 11.71 5.99 -10.65
C ILE A 58 12.32 4.63 -10.28
N ILE A 59 11.50 3.70 -9.77
CA ILE A 59 11.94 2.36 -9.36
C ILE A 59 12.32 1.56 -10.61
N SER A 60 13.50 0.96 -10.61
CA SER A 60 13.99 0.11 -11.71
C SER A 60 14.35 -1.31 -11.28
N GLY A 61 14.12 -1.67 -10.02
CA GLY A 61 14.44 -2.98 -9.44
C GLY A 61 14.41 -2.98 -7.91
N GLY A 62 15.01 -4.00 -7.29
CA GLY A 62 14.97 -4.17 -5.83
C GLY A 62 13.61 -4.65 -5.30
N LEU A 63 12.81 -5.28 -6.18
CA LEU A 63 11.45 -5.73 -5.85
C LEU A 63 11.44 -6.94 -4.91
N GLU A 64 12.57 -7.66 -4.78
CA GLU A 64 12.73 -8.80 -3.88
C GLU A 64 12.49 -8.44 -2.41
N VAL A 65 12.72 -7.18 -2.04
CA VAL A 65 12.46 -6.64 -0.69
C VAL A 65 10.98 -6.74 -0.33
N LEU A 66 10.07 -6.63 -1.32
CA LEU A 66 8.63 -6.70 -1.07
C LEU A 66 8.22 -8.05 -0.48
N ALA A 67 8.84 -9.15 -0.95
CA ALA A 67 8.55 -10.48 -0.43
C ALA A 67 8.97 -10.64 1.04
N GLU A 68 10.03 -9.96 1.46
CA GLU A 68 10.51 -9.98 2.85
C GLU A 68 9.73 -9.02 3.77
N ARG A 69 9.30 -7.87 3.25
CA ARG A 69 8.71 -6.79 4.04
C ARG A 69 7.18 -6.80 4.04
N CYS A 70 6.55 -7.24 2.96
CA CYS A 70 5.10 -7.22 2.74
C CYS A 70 4.61 -8.60 2.25
N PRO A 71 4.77 -9.68 3.03
CA PRO A 71 4.48 -11.04 2.58
C PRO A 71 3.02 -11.32 2.24
N ASN A 72 2.10 -10.49 2.75
CA ASN A 72 0.65 -10.62 2.55
C ASN A 72 0.09 -9.67 1.48
N LEU A 73 0.97 -9.06 0.67
CA LEU A 73 0.53 -8.15 -0.38
C LEU A 73 -0.31 -8.87 -1.44
N THR A 74 -1.49 -8.32 -1.74
CA THR A 74 -2.46 -8.83 -2.73
C THR A 74 -2.55 -7.91 -3.96
N TYR A 75 -2.28 -6.63 -3.79
CA TYR A 75 -2.30 -5.62 -4.85
C TYR A 75 -1.00 -4.80 -4.84
N LEU A 76 -0.36 -4.67 -6.02
CA LEU A 76 0.82 -3.85 -6.22
C LEU A 76 0.70 -3.03 -7.49
N ASN A 77 0.81 -1.71 -7.36
CA ASN A 77 0.87 -0.81 -8.51
C ASN A 77 2.28 -0.23 -8.66
N LEU A 78 2.92 -0.53 -9.78
CA LEU A 78 4.23 -0.05 -10.18
C LEU A 78 4.13 0.75 -11.49
N SER A 79 2.95 1.20 -11.89
CA SER A 79 2.76 1.98 -13.11
C SER A 79 3.66 3.23 -13.15
N GLY A 80 4.10 3.64 -14.35
CA GLY A 80 4.94 4.83 -14.54
C GLY A 80 6.39 4.70 -14.04
N ASN A 81 6.82 3.54 -13.55
CA ASN A 81 8.19 3.29 -13.10
C ASN A 81 9.16 2.93 -14.25
N LYS A 82 10.43 2.62 -13.90
CA LYS A 82 11.51 2.28 -14.83
C LYS A 82 11.78 0.77 -14.90
N ILE A 83 10.73 -0.04 -14.83
CA ILE A 83 10.81 -1.51 -14.98
C ILE A 83 10.96 -1.85 -16.46
N LYS A 84 12.05 -2.52 -16.85
CA LYS A 84 12.42 -2.72 -18.26
C LYS A 84 12.33 -4.16 -18.76
N ASP A 85 12.54 -5.13 -17.88
CA ASP A 85 12.71 -6.52 -18.26
C ASP A 85 12.06 -7.48 -17.27
N LEU A 86 11.83 -8.71 -17.75
CA LEU A 86 11.23 -9.79 -16.98
C LEU A 86 12.09 -10.20 -15.76
N GLY A 87 13.41 -10.06 -15.83
CA GLY A 87 14.30 -10.40 -14.72
C GLY A 87 14.06 -9.50 -13.50
N THR A 88 13.68 -8.24 -13.72
CA THR A 88 13.28 -7.33 -12.64
C THR A 88 12.00 -7.79 -11.96
N VAL A 89 11.03 -8.26 -12.75
CA VAL A 89 9.71 -8.69 -12.28
C VAL A 89 9.74 -10.10 -11.67
N GLU A 90 10.70 -10.95 -12.06
CA GLU A 90 10.90 -12.30 -11.52
C GLU A 90 10.99 -12.31 -9.98
N ALA A 91 11.53 -11.26 -9.38
CA ALA A 91 11.58 -11.09 -7.93
C ALA A 91 10.19 -11.14 -7.25
N LEU A 92 9.12 -10.77 -7.95
CA LEU A 92 7.74 -10.81 -7.46
C LEU A 92 7.18 -12.23 -7.37
N GLN A 93 7.82 -13.26 -7.95
CA GLN A 93 7.40 -14.67 -7.82
C GLN A 93 7.28 -15.15 -6.37
N ASN A 94 7.99 -14.49 -5.44
CA ASN A 94 7.97 -14.83 -4.02
C ASN A 94 6.78 -14.23 -3.26
N LEU A 95 6.07 -13.25 -3.84
CA LEU A 95 4.83 -12.73 -3.28
C LEU A 95 3.68 -13.68 -3.61
N LYS A 96 3.50 -14.72 -2.78
CA LYS A 96 2.55 -15.81 -3.04
C LYS A 96 1.08 -15.39 -3.00
N ASN A 97 0.79 -14.29 -2.30
CA ASN A 97 -0.55 -13.75 -2.16
C ASN A 97 -0.89 -12.67 -3.19
N LEU A 98 0.06 -12.25 -4.03
CA LEU A 98 -0.16 -11.20 -5.01
C LEU A 98 -1.17 -11.66 -6.06
N LYS A 99 -2.27 -10.91 -6.21
CA LYS A 99 -3.37 -11.18 -7.15
C LYS A 99 -3.44 -10.17 -8.28
N SER A 100 -3.12 -8.91 -7.99
CA SER A 100 -3.18 -7.83 -8.98
C SER A 100 -1.86 -7.09 -9.05
N LEU A 101 -1.37 -6.93 -10.27
CA LEU A 101 -0.14 -6.20 -10.57
C LEU A 101 -0.41 -5.18 -11.68
N ASP A 102 -0.02 -3.93 -11.46
CA ASP A 102 -0.04 -2.90 -12.49
C ASP A 102 1.40 -2.48 -12.84
N LEU A 103 1.74 -2.59 -14.12
CA LEU A 103 3.02 -2.18 -14.72
C LEU A 103 2.77 -1.21 -15.88
N PHE A 104 1.57 -0.64 -16.01
CA PHE A 104 1.22 0.29 -17.08
C PHE A 104 2.25 1.42 -17.17
N ASN A 105 2.54 1.87 -18.40
CA ASN A 105 3.52 2.93 -18.64
C ASN A 105 4.96 2.62 -18.13
N CYS A 106 5.31 1.35 -17.92
CA CYS A 106 6.70 0.91 -17.76
C CYS A 106 7.34 0.53 -19.11
N GLU A 107 8.67 0.43 -19.18
CA GLU A 107 9.35 0.07 -20.43
C GLU A 107 9.06 -1.39 -20.85
N ILE A 108 8.83 -2.27 -19.88
CA ILE A 108 8.52 -3.69 -20.07
C ILE A 108 7.23 -3.93 -20.88
N THR A 109 6.29 -2.98 -20.87
CA THR A 109 5.01 -3.14 -21.61
C THR A 109 5.19 -3.08 -23.12
N ASN A 110 6.38 -2.69 -23.61
CA ASN A 110 6.68 -2.65 -25.04
C ASN A 110 7.20 -3.99 -25.61
N LEU A 111 7.31 -5.03 -24.77
CA LEU A 111 7.67 -6.37 -25.23
C LEU A 111 6.52 -6.98 -26.03
N GLU A 112 6.84 -7.70 -27.11
CA GLU A 112 5.85 -8.29 -28.05
C GLU A 112 4.86 -9.23 -27.34
N ASP A 113 5.36 -10.05 -26.43
CA ASP A 113 4.57 -11.03 -25.65
C ASP A 113 4.48 -10.62 -24.17
N TYR A 114 4.39 -9.32 -23.88
CA TYR A 114 4.45 -8.77 -22.52
C TYR A 114 3.47 -9.47 -21.56
N ARG A 115 2.17 -9.47 -21.86
CA ARG A 115 1.15 -10.05 -20.97
C ARG A 115 1.37 -11.55 -20.77
N ASP A 116 1.53 -12.30 -21.86
CA ASP A 116 1.74 -13.75 -21.82
C ASP A 116 2.99 -14.11 -21.01
N SER A 117 4.09 -13.39 -21.23
CA SER A 117 5.35 -13.59 -20.49
C SER A 117 5.19 -13.32 -18.99
N ILE A 118 4.40 -12.31 -18.60
CA ILE A 118 4.16 -11.99 -17.20
C ILE A 118 3.27 -13.05 -16.55
N PHE A 119 2.18 -13.48 -17.18
CA PHE A 119 1.33 -14.55 -16.64
C PHE A 119 2.06 -15.91 -16.56
N GLU A 120 2.93 -16.22 -17.53
CA GLU A 120 3.78 -17.43 -17.46
C GLU A 120 4.80 -17.35 -16.32
N LEU A 121 5.40 -16.18 -16.10
CA LEU A 121 6.41 -15.94 -15.07
C LEU A 121 5.80 -15.88 -13.67
N LEU A 122 4.67 -15.17 -13.52
CA LEU A 122 3.99 -14.88 -12.25
C LEU A 122 2.66 -15.63 -12.18
N GLN A 123 2.70 -16.95 -12.14
CA GLN A 123 1.49 -17.79 -12.14
C GLN A 123 0.55 -17.57 -10.96
N GLN A 124 0.96 -16.82 -9.93
CA GLN A 124 0.10 -16.49 -8.80
C GLN A 124 -0.85 -15.31 -9.03
N ILE A 125 -0.54 -14.41 -9.99
CA ILE A 125 -1.37 -13.24 -10.25
C ILE A 125 -2.60 -13.63 -11.08
N THR A 126 -3.70 -12.94 -10.83
CA THR A 126 -4.97 -13.10 -11.55
C THR A 126 -5.17 -11.94 -12.53
N TYR A 127 -4.78 -10.74 -12.14
CA TYR A 127 -4.95 -9.52 -12.91
C TYR A 127 -3.61 -8.83 -13.17
N LEU A 128 -3.43 -8.40 -14.42
CA LEU A 128 -2.31 -7.61 -14.90
C LEU A 128 -2.87 -6.36 -15.59
N ASP A 129 -2.45 -5.18 -15.16
CA ASP A 129 -2.89 -3.88 -15.71
C ASP A 129 -4.42 -3.75 -15.75
N GLY A 130 -5.10 -4.30 -14.74
CA GLY A 130 -6.56 -4.26 -14.61
C GLY A 130 -7.33 -5.35 -15.35
N PHE A 131 -6.65 -6.28 -16.05
CA PHE A 131 -7.32 -7.35 -16.81
C PHE A 131 -6.74 -8.73 -16.49
N ASP A 132 -7.58 -9.77 -16.53
CA ASP A 132 -7.12 -11.16 -16.43
C ASP A 132 -6.51 -11.68 -17.76
N GLN A 133 -6.18 -12.98 -17.81
CA GLN A 133 -5.63 -13.61 -19.02
C GLN A 133 -6.65 -13.71 -20.17
N GLU A 134 -7.96 -13.63 -19.88
CA GLU A 134 -9.06 -13.69 -20.85
C GLU A 134 -9.56 -12.29 -21.25
N ASP A 135 -8.83 -11.23 -20.89
CA ASP A 135 -9.17 -9.82 -21.09
C ASP A 135 -10.45 -9.36 -20.35
N ASN A 136 -10.84 -10.04 -19.28
CA ASN A 136 -11.90 -9.55 -18.39
C ASN A 136 -11.33 -8.53 -17.41
N GLU A 137 -12.07 -7.44 -17.18
CA GLU A 137 -11.70 -6.39 -16.23
C GLU A 137 -11.74 -6.93 -14.79
N ALA A 138 -10.77 -6.51 -13.98
CA ALA A 138 -10.75 -6.79 -12.56
C ALA A 138 -12.00 -6.19 -11.89
N PRO A 139 -12.60 -6.89 -10.91
CA PRO A 139 -13.71 -6.31 -10.15
C PRO A 139 -13.25 -5.03 -9.44
N ASP A 140 -14.14 -4.04 -9.34
CA ASP A 140 -13.92 -2.85 -8.52
C ASP A 140 -13.69 -3.30 -7.08
N SER A 141 -12.42 -3.29 -6.65
CA SER A 141 -11.89 -3.93 -5.44
C SER A 141 -12.29 -3.28 -4.10
N GLU A 142 -13.49 -2.72 -4.00
CA GLU A 142 -14.05 -2.17 -2.76
C GLU A 142 -14.56 -3.26 -1.80
N ASP A 143 -14.81 -4.49 -2.27
CA ASP A 143 -15.55 -5.52 -1.50
C ASP A 143 -14.84 -6.87 -1.26
N ASP A 144 -13.57 -7.05 -1.61
CA ASP A 144 -12.88 -8.34 -1.36
C ASP A 144 -12.30 -8.44 0.07
N GLU A 145 -13.15 -8.22 1.07
CA GLU A 145 -13.03 -8.84 2.41
C GLU A 145 -13.83 -10.15 2.44
N GLU A 146 -13.52 -11.10 1.56
CA GLU A 146 -14.01 -12.48 1.73
C GLU A 146 -12.96 -13.25 2.56
N GLY A 147 -13.13 -13.14 3.88
CA GLY A 147 -12.86 -14.20 4.87
C GLY A 147 -11.49 -14.85 4.88
N ASP A 148 -10.59 -14.34 5.74
CA ASP A 148 -9.78 -15.28 6.53
C ASP A 148 -10.76 -16.01 7.47
N GLU A 149 -11.35 -17.12 6.99
CA GLU A 149 -12.04 -18.10 7.82
C GLU A 149 -11.00 -18.78 8.72
N ASP A 150 -10.61 -18.10 9.80
CA ASP A 150 -10.12 -18.77 11.01
C ASP A 150 -11.35 -19.30 11.77
N ASP A 151 -11.95 -20.36 11.21
CA ASP A 151 -12.86 -21.26 11.92
C ASP A 151 -12.05 -22.05 12.95
N ASP A 152 -12.17 -21.69 14.22
CA ASP A 152 -12.33 -22.65 15.33
C ASP A 152 -12.44 -21.89 16.66
N ASN A 153 -13.69 -21.67 17.10
CA ASN A 153 -14.26 -22.28 18.31
C ASN A 153 -15.20 -21.31 19.06
N GLU A 154 -16.49 -21.62 18.93
CA GLU A 154 -17.59 -21.10 19.72
C GLU A 154 -17.34 -21.33 21.22
N ASP A 155 -17.40 -20.27 22.04
CA ASP A 155 -17.84 -20.40 23.43
C ASP A 155 -18.81 -19.26 23.75
N GLU A 156 -20.08 -19.58 23.58
CA GLU A 156 -21.20 -18.80 24.10
C GLU A 156 -21.18 -18.82 25.63
N GLY A 157 -20.87 -17.68 26.25
CA GLY A 157 -20.78 -17.59 27.71
C GLY A 157 -21.06 -16.21 28.27
N GLU A 158 -22.30 -16.04 28.72
CA GLU A 158 -22.77 -15.14 29.79
C GLU A 158 -22.92 -13.64 29.52
N ALA A 159 -24.21 -13.28 29.43
CA ALA A 159 -24.78 -11.97 29.70
C ALA A 159 -24.32 -11.38 31.05
N GLY A 160 -23.74 -10.18 31.01
CA GLY A 160 -23.56 -9.29 32.17
C GLY A 160 -24.60 -8.16 32.19
N PRO A 161 -24.97 -7.63 33.38
CA PRO A 161 -26.15 -6.78 33.57
C PRO A 161 -25.97 -5.32 33.09
N PRO A 162 -27.08 -4.59 32.84
CA PRO A 162 -27.02 -3.19 32.45
C PRO A 162 -26.71 -2.32 33.67
N GLY A 163 -25.71 -1.46 33.56
CA GLY A 163 -25.25 -0.59 34.64
C GLY A 163 -24.98 0.83 34.15
N GLU A 164 -25.99 1.66 34.37
CA GLU A 164 -25.94 3.08 34.75
C GLU A 164 -25.19 4.08 33.84
N TYR A 165 -26.03 4.84 33.15
CA TYR A 165 -25.83 6.13 32.50
C TYR A 165 -25.61 7.21 33.57
N GLU A 166 -24.49 7.93 33.48
CA GLU A 166 -24.38 9.29 34.03
C GLU A 166 -23.99 10.24 32.89
N GLU A 167 -24.89 11.20 32.66
CA GLU A 167 -24.73 12.34 31.78
C GLU A 167 -23.87 13.38 32.49
N GLU A 168 -22.86 13.93 31.80
CA GLU A 168 -22.36 15.27 32.10
C GLU A 168 -22.29 16.07 30.80
N ASP A 169 -23.22 17.01 30.70
CA ASP A 169 -23.21 18.16 29.80
C ASP A 169 -22.06 19.09 30.18
N ASP A 170 -21.36 19.63 29.18
CA ASP A 170 -20.82 20.99 29.24
C ASP A 170 -20.75 21.57 27.81
N GLU A 171 -21.61 22.56 27.57
CA GLU A 171 -21.61 23.49 26.43
C GLU A 171 -20.63 24.65 26.71
N ASP A 172 -19.82 25.08 25.72
CA ASP A 172 -19.51 26.49 25.39
C ASP A 172 -18.57 26.52 24.15
N ASP A 173 -19.04 26.90 22.96
CA ASP A 173 -19.03 28.24 22.34
C ASP A 173 -17.64 28.78 21.88
N GLY A 174 -17.63 29.17 20.60
CA GLY A 174 -17.02 30.42 20.17
C GLY A 174 -15.53 30.43 19.81
N GLY A 175 -15.23 30.57 18.52
CA GLY A 175 -13.92 31.12 18.12
C GLY A 175 -13.51 30.90 16.68
N SER A 176 -14.02 31.73 15.77
CA SER A 176 -13.44 31.96 14.45
C SER A 176 -12.01 32.52 14.59
N ASP A 177 -11.04 31.97 13.86
CA ASP A 177 -9.89 32.76 13.43
C ASP A 177 -9.41 32.34 12.05
N LEU A 178 -9.31 33.35 11.18
CA LEU A 178 -8.78 33.30 9.82
C LEU A 178 -7.38 33.93 9.91
N GLY A 179 -6.33 33.12 9.84
CA GLY A 179 -4.95 33.57 9.67
C GLY A 179 -4.27 32.61 8.71
N GLU A 180 -4.07 33.02 7.46
CA GLU A 180 -2.83 33.61 6.92
C GLU A 180 -1.94 32.52 6.31
N GLY A 181 -1.64 32.69 5.02
CA GLY A 181 -0.95 31.71 4.21
C GLY A 181 0.44 31.41 4.73
N GLU A 182 0.67 30.14 5.02
CA GLU A 182 2.01 29.59 5.16
C GLU A 182 2.49 29.19 3.77
N GLU A 183 3.69 29.63 3.44
CA GLU A 183 4.45 29.15 2.29
C GLU A 183 4.41 27.61 2.33
N GLU A 184 3.96 26.96 1.27
CA GLU A 184 3.98 25.50 1.17
C GLU A 184 5.45 25.03 1.25
N GLU A 185 5.96 24.83 2.46
CA GLU A 185 7.14 24.02 2.69
C GLU A 185 6.80 22.66 2.09
N GLU A 186 7.47 22.28 0.99
CA GLU A 186 7.35 20.93 0.42
C GLU A 186 7.52 19.91 1.55
N VAL A 187 6.41 19.32 2.02
CA VAL A 187 6.41 18.33 3.09
C VAL A 187 6.96 17.02 2.52
N GLY A 188 8.25 16.80 2.73
CA GLY A 188 8.92 15.55 2.35
C GLY A 188 8.60 14.40 3.31
N LEU A 189 8.87 13.15 2.91
CA LEU A 189 8.65 11.95 3.75
C LEU A 189 9.31 12.05 5.13
N SER A 190 10.36 12.86 5.26
CA SER A 190 11.02 13.17 6.54
C SER A 190 10.09 13.76 7.61
N TYR A 191 8.92 14.31 7.24
CA TYR A 191 7.93 14.85 8.17
C TYR A 191 7.35 13.77 9.11
N LEU A 192 7.30 12.52 8.65
CA LEU A 192 6.91 11.36 9.47
C LEU A 192 7.84 11.18 10.70
N MET A 193 9.08 11.68 10.63
CA MET A 193 10.00 11.66 11.79
C MET A 193 9.71 12.77 12.81
N LYS A 194 9.03 13.86 12.41
CA LYS A 194 8.81 15.05 13.26
C LYS A 194 7.53 14.96 14.08
N GLU A 195 6.47 14.38 13.53
CA GLU A 195 5.12 14.47 14.11
C GLU A 195 4.82 13.41 15.18
N GLY A 196 5.68 12.43 15.44
CA GLY A 196 5.36 11.39 16.43
C GLY A 196 4.14 10.53 16.04
N ILE A 197 3.77 10.52 14.76
CA ILE A 197 2.83 9.57 14.15
C ILE A 197 3.51 8.20 14.18
N GLN A 198 3.33 7.45 15.27
CA GLN A 198 3.85 6.09 15.50
C GLN A 198 2.77 5.23 16.16
#